data_AF-A0A1H6UZD0-F1
#
_entry.id   AF-A0A1H6UZD0-F1
#
_cell.length_a   1.000
_cell.length_b   1.000
_cell.length_c   1.000
_cell.angle_alpha   90.00
_cell.angle_beta   90.00
_cell.angle_gamma   90.00
#
_symmetry.space_group_name_H-M   'P 1'
#
loop_
_entity.id
_entity.type
_entity.pdbx_description
1 polymer ?
#
loop_
_entity_poly.entity_id
_entity_poly.type
_entity_poly.pdbx_seq_one_letter_code
_entity_poly.pdbx_strand_id
1 'polypeptide(L)'
;MKRILTTLYAICITAASFGQQYQVDTLYKTGPLDNRINVVILGDGFTEGQMPKFAAEAKKFADFFLAYNPYKRYRNYFNFFAIRTPSKESGVTNPGDAPDAYKDQPVGNKDTFFGTSFGHQIHRLVEVTKLDVLYGLMTTQFPTYDLVVVLANTDYYGGSGGQIAVHTLHKDANTIGVHEIGHTFGHLSDEYWAGSSYGMEAANMTTNSDPTTVRWKNWLNNPPIGIYKHGSDGDAAKWHKPANGTCLMEYLNQEFCAVCSEATVERLLELVNPIEKFEPETGGRVDVAHNNTFKLKLLNPDPYTLQVQWRLNGRLLPFSGEEVILKSNEVPDSASLTVSVFDSTKDSRRNEARANRTREITWSLKSSAPVEFRIASSADSVCAGGEVVLTAFGCPVVPSWSTGENGKSITVKPGQTATYSATCDLQGSPTRKAEAIVKAMPLPNATATNGGPYTEGQAIELTATGGVTYLWRGPMFFASARAHVILNDAKPEQAGLYEVEVTDVNGCSKTVQTEVKVDPILSVPNDPTVLLTVSPNPARDYISVETGLGGKSNIKLYDQAGREMLSRIFEKHTEIKLNVAAGMYLYRFTNGGREVSGKIAVQ
;
A
#
# COMPACT_ATOMS: atom_id res chain seq x y z
N MET A 1 -4.19 -15.16 18.50
CA MET A 1 -4.97 -15.97 19.47
C MET A 1 -3.97 -16.76 20.30
N LYS A 2 -3.61 -16.28 21.49
CA LYS A 2 -2.70 -17.02 22.38
C LYS A 2 -3.35 -18.36 22.70
N ARG A 3 -2.58 -19.45 22.69
CA ARG A 3 -3.05 -20.74 23.20
C ARG A 3 -3.17 -20.61 24.72
N ILE A 4 -4.23 -19.96 25.16
CA ILE A 4 -4.65 -19.97 26.56
C ILE A 4 -5.23 -21.37 26.76
N LEU A 5 -4.44 -22.29 27.29
CA LEU A 5 -5.01 -23.45 27.95
C LEU A 5 -5.77 -22.90 29.16
N THR A 6 -7.08 -22.73 29.02
CA THR A 6 -7.98 -22.46 30.15
C THR A 6 -8.04 -23.73 31.00
N THR A 7 -7.16 -23.84 31.99
CA THR A 7 -7.31 -24.79 33.08
C THR A 7 -8.09 -24.09 34.20
N LEU A 8 -9.37 -24.42 34.35
CA LEU A 8 -10.18 -24.04 35.50
C LEU A 8 -9.56 -24.69 36.76
N TYR A 9 -9.25 -23.90 37.79
CA TYR A 9 -8.78 -24.40 39.08
C TYR A 9 -9.66 -23.89 40.23
N ALA A 10 -10.18 -24.84 41.01
CA ALA A 10 -10.73 -24.72 42.36
C ALA A 10 -10.99 -26.17 42.83
N ILE A 11 -10.45 -26.78 43.91
CA ILE A 11 -9.82 -26.35 45.16
C ILE A 11 -8.89 -27.48 45.68
N CYS A 12 -7.77 -27.08 46.31
CA CYS A 12 -6.89 -27.73 47.30
C CYS A 12 -6.73 -29.27 47.35
N ILE A 13 -5.52 -29.74 46.97
CA ILE A 13 -4.64 -30.52 47.85
C ILE A 13 -3.21 -30.00 47.67
N THR A 14 -2.58 -29.60 48.77
CA THR A 14 -1.17 -29.24 48.86
C THR A 14 -0.29 -30.46 48.59
N ALA A 15 0.20 -30.57 47.36
CA ALA A 15 1.47 -31.20 47.05
C ALA A 15 2.21 -30.20 46.17
N ALA A 16 3.05 -29.37 46.79
CA ALA A 16 4.06 -28.63 46.04
C ALA A 16 5.07 -29.67 45.52
N SER A 17 4.77 -30.27 44.36
CA SER A 17 5.84 -30.82 43.55
C SER A 17 6.65 -29.61 43.08
N PHE A 18 7.80 -29.38 43.72
CA PHE A 18 8.79 -28.46 43.19
C PHE A 18 9.30 -29.10 41.89
N GLY A 19 8.61 -28.82 40.78
CA GLY A 19 9.16 -29.08 39.46
C GLY A 19 10.50 -28.35 39.35
N GLN A 20 11.51 -29.03 38.79
CA GLN A 20 12.82 -28.45 38.60
C GLN A 20 12.70 -27.14 37.82
N GLN A 21 13.09 -26.02 38.43
CA GLN A 21 13.07 -24.70 37.80
C GLN A 21 14.43 -24.46 37.14
N TYR A 22 14.44 -24.11 35.85
CA TYR A 22 15.65 -23.81 35.10
C TYR A 22 15.84 -22.29 35.04
N GLN A 23 17.09 -21.86 34.93
CA GLN A 23 17.42 -20.45 34.81
C GLN A 23 16.92 -19.91 33.46
N VAL A 24 16.18 -18.80 33.50
CA VAL A 24 15.72 -18.07 32.32
C VAL A 24 16.48 -16.76 32.20
N ASP A 25 17.30 -16.64 31.16
CA ASP A 25 18.01 -15.42 30.83
C ASP A 25 17.12 -14.53 29.95
N THR A 26 16.98 -13.25 30.32
CA THR A 26 16.33 -12.25 29.46
C THR A 26 17.35 -11.64 28.53
N LEU A 27 17.24 -11.90 27.23
CA LEU A 27 18.14 -11.36 26.21
C LEU A 27 17.65 -10.00 25.70
N TYR A 28 16.34 -9.89 25.44
CA TYR A 28 15.67 -8.66 25.06
C TYR A 28 14.27 -8.59 25.68
N LYS A 29 13.94 -7.46 26.29
CA LYS A 29 12.59 -7.19 26.80
C LYS A 29 12.16 -5.79 26.38
N THR A 30 11.44 -5.72 25.27
CA THR A 30 11.01 -4.47 24.62
C THR A 30 9.61 -4.03 25.03
N GLY A 31 8.88 -4.88 25.75
CA GLY A 31 7.54 -4.58 26.27
C GLY A 31 6.94 -5.72 27.06
N PRO A 32 5.64 -5.62 27.39
CA PRO A 32 4.94 -6.64 28.17
C PRO A 32 4.79 -7.93 27.37
N LEU A 33 4.77 -9.07 28.07
CA LEU A 33 4.69 -10.40 27.43
C LEU A 33 3.39 -10.59 26.65
N ASP A 34 2.34 -9.84 26.98
CA ASP A 34 1.05 -9.97 26.33
C ASP A 34 0.90 -9.14 25.06
N ASN A 35 1.84 -8.25 24.75
CA ASN A 35 1.84 -7.42 23.54
C ASN A 35 3.18 -7.43 22.81
N ARG A 36 3.91 -8.54 22.90
CA ARG A 36 5.15 -8.82 22.18
C ARG A 36 5.12 -10.28 21.72
N ILE A 37 5.84 -10.57 20.65
CA ILE A 37 6.16 -11.93 20.24
C ILE A 37 7.29 -12.41 21.15
N ASN A 38 7.00 -13.36 22.02
CA ASN A 38 7.97 -13.90 22.97
C ASN A 38 8.68 -15.10 22.34
N VAL A 39 9.93 -14.89 21.95
CA VAL A 39 10.81 -15.94 21.42
C VAL A 39 11.58 -16.55 22.59
N VAL A 40 11.48 -17.87 22.73
CA VAL A 40 12.18 -18.63 23.78
C VAL A 40 13.19 -19.56 23.13
N ILE A 41 14.45 -19.31 23.41
CA ILE A 41 15.59 -20.08 22.94
C ILE A 41 15.93 -21.16 23.97
N LEU A 42 16.00 -22.41 23.53
CA LEU A 42 16.37 -23.57 24.34
C LEU A 42 17.70 -24.12 23.83
N GLY A 43 18.54 -24.62 24.74
CA GLY A 43 19.80 -25.28 24.37
C GLY A 43 19.67 -26.78 24.51
N ASP A 44 20.05 -27.55 23.49
CA ASP A 44 20.22 -28.99 23.63
C ASP A 44 21.64 -29.43 23.32
N GLY A 45 22.10 -30.42 24.07
CA GLY A 45 23.46 -30.94 23.95
C GLY A 45 24.54 -30.06 24.57
N PHE A 46 24.18 -29.06 25.38
CA PHE A 46 25.12 -28.27 26.17
C PHE A 46 25.16 -28.82 27.60
N THR A 47 26.32 -29.23 28.09
CA THR A 47 26.47 -29.64 29.50
C THR A 47 26.42 -28.44 30.44
N GLU A 48 26.32 -28.69 31.76
CA GLU A 48 26.36 -27.64 32.78
C GLU A 48 27.54 -26.67 32.61
N GLY A 49 28.75 -27.21 32.36
CA GLY A 49 29.95 -26.40 32.10
C GLY A 49 29.92 -25.61 30.79
N GLN A 50 29.01 -25.92 29.86
CA GLN A 50 28.83 -25.25 28.58
C GLN A 50 27.67 -24.26 28.57
N MET A 51 26.96 -24.05 29.69
CA MET A 51 25.90 -23.04 29.79
C MET A 51 26.36 -21.62 29.40
N PRO A 52 27.62 -21.17 29.68
CA PRO A 52 28.12 -19.92 29.15
C PRO A 52 28.20 -19.89 27.61
N LYS A 53 28.58 -21.02 26.97
CA LYS A 53 28.59 -21.15 25.49
C LYS A 53 27.17 -21.03 24.94
N PHE A 54 26.21 -21.74 25.54
CA PHE A 54 24.79 -21.65 25.14
C PHE A 54 24.28 -20.20 25.23
N ALA A 55 24.53 -19.52 26.34
CA ALA A 55 24.09 -18.14 26.51
C ALA A 55 24.69 -17.18 25.46
N ALA A 56 25.96 -17.39 25.09
CA ALA A 56 26.62 -16.61 24.04
C ALA A 56 25.99 -16.87 22.66
N GLU A 57 25.75 -18.13 22.29
CA GLU A 57 25.11 -18.48 21.01
C GLU A 57 23.65 -18.02 20.95
N ALA A 58 22.90 -18.13 22.05
CA ALA A 58 21.53 -17.61 22.14
C ALA A 58 21.47 -16.09 21.94
N LYS A 59 22.38 -15.34 22.57
CA LYS A 59 22.48 -13.88 22.37
C LYS A 59 22.88 -13.53 20.95
N LYS A 60 23.86 -14.23 20.39
CA LYS A 60 24.34 -14.05 19.01
C LYS A 60 23.22 -14.32 17.98
N PHE A 61 22.41 -15.36 18.19
CA PHE A 61 21.27 -15.63 17.34
C PHE A 61 20.19 -14.54 17.46
N ALA A 62 19.83 -14.14 18.69
CA ALA A 62 18.86 -13.06 18.90
C ALA A 62 19.29 -11.74 18.24
N ASP A 63 20.59 -11.41 18.30
CA ASP A 63 21.17 -10.24 17.65
C ASP A 63 21.07 -10.31 16.13
N PHE A 64 21.42 -11.46 15.56
CA PHE A 64 21.30 -11.70 14.12
C PHE A 64 19.86 -11.60 13.64
N PHE A 65 18.93 -12.29 14.34
CA PHE A 65 17.51 -12.30 14.00
C PHE A 65 16.92 -10.89 13.98
N LEU A 66 17.17 -10.10 15.03
CA LEU A 66 16.69 -8.71 15.13
C LEU A 66 17.37 -7.75 14.15
N ALA A 67 18.43 -8.17 13.46
CA ALA A 67 19.08 -7.42 12.39
C ALA A 67 18.64 -7.88 10.99
N TYR A 68 17.89 -8.98 10.88
CA TYR A 68 17.48 -9.59 9.61
C TYR A 68 16.13 -9.05 9.13
N ASN A 69 15.97 -8.77 7.83
CA ASN A 69 14.67 -8.34 7.29
C ASN A 69 13.70 -9.52 7.15
N PRO A 70 12.39 -9.34 7.45
CA PRO A 70 11.73 -8.09 7.83
C PRO A 70 11.75 -7.78 9.34
N TYR A 71 12.23 -8.69 10.19
CA TYR A 71 12.20 -8.55 11.65
C TYR A 71 12.90 -7.29 12.17
N LYS A 72 13.98 -6.87 11.51
CA LYS A 72 14.70 -5.62 11.78
C LYS A 72 13.78 -4.40 11.94
N ARG A 73 12.80 -4.27 11.04
CA ARG A 73 11.85 -3.15 11.01
C ARG A 73 10.90 -3.14 12.21
N TYR A 74 10.66 -4.32 12.78
CA TYR A 74 9.75 -4.53 13.89
C TYR A 74 10.51 -5.03 15.13
N ARG A 75 11.79 -4.69 15.29
CA ARG A 75 12.63 -5.20 16.39
C ARG A 75 12.00 -5.03 17.78
N ASN A 76 11.25 -3.95 17.98
CA ASN A 76 10.58 -3.63 19.25
C ASN A 76 9.29 -4.43 19.48
N TYR A 77 8.90 -5.30 18.54
CA TYR A 77 7.73 -6.18 18.65
C TYR A 77 8.08 -7.52 19.30
N PHE A 78 9.37 -7.77 19.56
CA PHE A 78 9.87 -9.03 20.09
C PHE A 78 10.43 -8.90 21.50
N ASN A 79 10.20 -9.94 22.30
CA ASN A 79 11.00 -10.26 23.46
C ASN A 79 11.79 -11.53 23.18
N PHE A 80 13.00 -11.64 23.74
CA PHE A 80 13.84 -12.83 23.65
C PHE A 80 14.26 -13.30 25.03
N PHE A 81 14.05 -14.59 25.27
CA PHE A 81 14.44 -15.29 26.48
C PHE A 81 15.24 -16.54 26.11
N ALA A 82 16.14 -16.98 26.98
CA ALA A 82 16.85 -18.24 26.84
C ALA A 82 16.69 -19.07 28.11
N ILE A 83 16.32 -20.35 27.99
CA ILE A 83 16.21 -21.27 29.14
C ILE A 83 17.42 -22.20 29.14
N ARG A 84 18.13 -22.25 30.27
CA ARG A 84 19.31 -23.08 30.47
C ARG A 84 18.91 -24.51 30.81
N THR A 85 18.98 -25.39 29.82
CA THR A 85 18.59 -26.79 29.89
C THR A 85 19.82 -27.70 29.76
N PRO A 86 20.57 -27.92 30.87
CA PRO A 86 21.83 -28.66 30.82
C PRO A 86 21.61 -30.13 30.45
N SER A 87 22.24 -30.57 29.37
CA SER A 87 22.33 -31.97 28.96
C SER A 87 23.35 -32.75 29.80
N LYS A 88 23.16 -34.08 29.88
CA LYS A 88 24.17 -34.95 30.51
C LYS A 88 25.41 -35.08 29.63
N GLU A 89 25.24 -35.08 28.31
CA GLU A 89 26.33 -35.17 27.35
C GLU A 89 26.41 -33.95 26.43
N SER A 90 27.63 -33.63 26.00
CA SER A 90 27.89 -32.62 24.97
C SER A 90 27.67 -33.22 23.57
N GLY A 91 27.07 -32.45 22.66
CA GLY A 91 26.81 -32.87 21.29
C GLY A 91 25.35 -33.24 21.05
N VAL A 92 25.08 -33.83 19.89
CA VAL A 92 23.76 -34.33 19.50
C VAL A 92 23.89 -35.76 18.98
N THR A 93 22.79 -36.50 18.96
CA THR A 93 22.77 -37.85 18.39
C THR A 93 22.94 -37.78 16.88
N ASN A 94 23.77 -38.67 16.34
CA ASN A 94 23.87 -38.93 14.90
C ASN A 94 23.73 -40.44 14.66
N PRO A 95 22.60 -40.90 14.10
CA PRO A 95 22.38 -42.31 13.80
C PRO A 95 23.37 -42.89 12.79
N GLY A 96 23.89 -42.07 11.86
CA GLY A 96 24.88 -42.47 10.87
C GLY A 96 24.35 -43.34 9.72
N ASP A 97 23.04 -43.49 9.59
CA ASP A 97 22.38 -44.31 8.57
C ASP A 97 21.71 -43.51 7.44
N ALA A 98 21.76 -42.18 7.52
CA ALA A 98 21.28 -41.30 6.44
C ALA A 98 22.09 -41.49 5.14
N PRO A 99 21.43 -41.65 3.98
CA PRO A 99 22.13 -41.84 2.70
C PRO A 99 23.08 -40.71 2.30
N ASP A 100 22.81 -39.48 2.77
CA ASP A 100 23.57 -38.25 2.51
C ASP A 100 24.48 -37.82 3.68
N ALA A 101 24.81 -38.74 4.60
CA ALA A 101 25.62 -38.44 5.78
C ALA A 101 27.03 -37.92 5.48
N TYR A 102 27.50 -36.94 6.26
CA TYR A 102 28.87 -36.46 6.18
C TYR A 102 29.83 -37.53 6.75
N LYS A 103 30.83 -37.92 5.96
CA LYS A 103 31.75 -39.02 6.31
C LYS A 103 32.58 -38.75 7.56
N ASP A 104 32.84 -37.48 7.85
CA ASP A 104 33.65 -37.01 8.97
C ASP A 104 32.82 -36.67 10.22
N GLN A 105 31.48 -36.77 10.15
CA GLN A 105 30.63 -36.54 11.29
C GLN A 105 30.59 -37.74 12.24
N PRO A 106 30.88 -37.58 13.54
CA PRO A 106 30.83 -38.67 14.50
C PRO A 106 29.45 -39.31 14.55
N VAL A 107 29.40 -40.64 14.46
CA VAL A 107 28.20 -41.45 14.66
C VAL A 107 28.11 -41.88 16.12
N GLY A 108 26.95 -41.76 16.72
CA GLY A 108 26.73 -42.15 18.11
C GLY A 108 25.46 -41.56 18.71
N ASN A 109 25.04 -42.14 19.82
CA ASN A 109 23.92 -41.67 20.62
C ASN A 109 24.40 -40.74 21.73
N LYS A 110 23.62 -39.70 22.04
CA LYS A 110 23.88 -38.72 23.10
C LYS A 110 22.68 -38.61 24.03
N ASP A 111 22.89 -38.71 25.34
CA ASP A 111 21.87 -38.41 26.35
C ASP A 111 21.78 -36.89 26.57
N THR A 112 21.07 -36.23 25.65
CA THR A 112 20.77 -34.80 25.73
C THR A 112 19.40 -34.55 26.36
N PHE A 113 19.20 -33.33 26.84
CA PHE A 113 18.00 -32.91 27.55
C PHE A 113 16.73 -33.14 26.72
N PHE A 114 16.75 -32.71 25.45
CA PHE A 114 15.63 -32.88 24.51
C PHE A 114 15.82 -34.03 23.51
N GLY A 115 16.93 -34.76 23.60
CA GLY A 115 17.23 -35.89 22.71
C GLY A 115 17.41 -35.48 21.25
N THR A 116 17.97 -34.29 20.98
CA THR A 116 18.15 -33.79 19.61
C THR A 116 19.01 -34.75 18.80
N SER A 117 18.55 -35.07 17.59
CA SER A 117 19.20 -36.03 16.69
C SER A 117 19.21 -35.52 15.25
N PHE A 118 20.26 -35.88 14.50
CA PHE A 118 20.19 -35.88 13.04
C PHE A 118 19.23 -36.97 12.54
N GLY A 119 18.63 -36.74 11.38
CA GLY A 119 17.62 -37.59 10.78
C GLY A 119 18.19 -38.85 10.12
N HIS A 120 17.34 -39.87 9.97
CA HIS A 120 17.69 -41.17 9.37
C HIS A 120 17.62 -41.21 7.84
N GLN A 121 16.86 -40.29 7.22
CA GLN A 121 16.64 -40.28 5.76
C GLN A 121 17.24 -39.06 5.09
N ILE A 122 17.31 -37.96 5.83
CA ILE A 122 17.89 -36.69 5.41
C ILE A 122 18.84 -36.31 6.53
N HIS A 123 20.15 -36.42 6.27
CA HIS A 123 21.17 -36.23 7.29
C HIS A 123 21.10 -34.83 7.90
N ARG A 124 20.87 -33.79 7.09
CA ARG A 124 20.80 -32.39 7.57
C ARG A 124 19.54 -32.06 8.39
N LEU A 125 18.55 -32.96 8.45
CA LEU A 125 17.35 -32.76 9.24
C LEU A 125 17.70 -32.96 10.72
N VAL A 126 17.53 -31.93 11.55
CA VAL A 126 17.86 -31.98 12.98
C VAL A 126 16.60 -31.81 13.80
N GLU A 127 16.24 -32.84 14.55
CA GLU A 127 14.94 -32.91 15.22
C GLU A 127 15.08 -33.14 16.72
N VAL A 128 14.15 -32.56 17.48
CA VAL A 128 13.95 -32.85 18.90
C VAL A 128 13.12 -34.11 19.04
N THR A 129 13.64 -35.15 19.70
CA THR A 129 12.91 -36.42 19.86
C THR A 129 12.05 -36.46 21.12
N LYS A 130 12.38 -35.69 22.17
CA LYS A 130 11.64 -35.60 23.43
C LYS A 130 10.75 -34.35 23.48
N LEU A 131 9.81 -34.24 22.53
CA LEU A 131 8.91 -33.07 22.42
C LEU A 131 7.99 -32.89 23.63
N ASP A 132 7.60 -33.98 24.29
CA ASP A 132 6.82 -33.97 25.53
C ASP A 132 7.57 -33.26 26.67
N VAL A 133 8.88 -33.51 26.80
CA VAL A 133 9.76 -32.83 27.76
C VAL A 133 9.85 -31.34 27.44
N LEU A 134 10.01 -30.99 26.15
CA LEU A 134 10.06 -29.60 25.70
C LEU A 134 8.76 -28.85 26.02
N TYR A 135 7.61 -29.37 25.60
CA TYR A 135 6.34 -28.69 25.84
C TYR A 135 5.94 -28.71 27.33
N GLY A 136 6.33 -29.74 28.08
CA GLY A 136 6.19 -29.77 29.53
C GLY A 136 7.00 -28.66 30.22
N LEU A 137 8.25 -28.45 29.80
CA LEU A 137 9.09 -27.34 30.25
C LEU A 137 8.44 -25.99 29.93
N MET A 138 8.01 -25.78 28.68
CA MET A 138 7.42 -24.52 28.27
C MET A 138 6.13 -24.21 29.02
N THR A 139 5.27 -25.21 29.24
CA THR A 139 4.02 -25.05 29.99
C THR A 139 4.28 -24.68 31.45
N THR A 140 5.32 -25.24 32.07
CA THR A 140 5.63 -25.00 33.48
C THR A 140 6.45 -23.74 33.73
N GLN A 141 7.33 -23.33 32.82
CA GLN A 141 8.27 -22.23 33.05
C GLN A 141 8.01 -20.98 32.23
N PHE A 142 7.43 -21.09 31.04
CA PHE A 142 7.20 -19.94 30.18
C PHE A 142 5.96 -20.11 29.30
N PRO A 143 4.73 -20.17 29.87
CA PRO A 143 3.52 -20.51 29.11
C PRO A 143 3.05 -19.43 28.13
N THR A 144 3.66 -18.23 28.15
CA THR A 144 3.29 -17.08 27.30
C THR A 144 4.22 -16.94 26.09
N TYR A 145 4.85 -18.02 25.63
CA TYR A 145 5.70 -18.01 24.44
C TYR A 145 4.86 -17.96 23.15
N ASP A 146 5.46 -17.44 22.09
CA ASP A 146 4.88 -17.42 20.74
C ASP A 146 5.74 -18.23 19.75
N LEU A 147 7.04 -18.32 20.00
CA LEU A 147 8.01 -19.02 19.15
C LEU A 147 9.05 -19.73 20.03
N VAL A 148 9.33 -21.00 19.73
CA VAL A 148 10.42 -21.76 20.36
C VAL A 148 11.51 -21.99 19.32
N VAL A 149 12.75 -21.74 19.72
CA VAL A 149 13.94 -22.00 18.92
C VAL A 149 14.87 -22.91 19.73
N VAL A 150 15.34 -24.01 19.16
CA VAL A 150 16.28 -24.93 19.81
C VAL A 150 17.63 -24.80 19.14
N LEU A 151 18.65 -24.49 19.93
CA LEU A 151 20.05 -24.51 19.52
C LEU A 151 20.64 -25.88 19.83
N ALA A 152 21.06 -26.60 18.80
CA ALA A 152 21.63 -27.93 18.91
C ALA A 152 23.17 -27.82 18.95
N ASN A 153 23.83 -28.22 20.04
CA ASN A 153 25.27 -28.02 20.27
C ASN A 153 26.16 -28.91 19.38
N THR A 154 26.25 -28.58 18.10
CA THR A 154 27.09 -29.25 17.12
C THR A 154 27.46 -28.28 16.00
N ASP A 155 28.67 -28.36 15.49
CA ASP A 155 29.12 -27.45 14.42
C ASP A 155 28.81 -28.01 13.01
N TYR A 156 28.19 -29.20 12.93
CA TYR A 156 27.76 -29.80 11.67
C TYR A 156 26.48 -29.16 11.15
N TYR A 157 26.35 -29.09 9.82
CA TYR A 157 25.22 -28.43 9.16
C TYR A 157 23.91 -29.16 9.39
N GLY A 158 22.88 -28.44 9.87
CA GLY A 158 21.52 -28.96 9.94
C GLY A 158 20.53 -28.04 10.63
N GLY A 159 19.26 -28.37 10.44
CA GLY A 159 18.13 -27.63 11.00
C GLY A 159 16.79 -28.32 10.71
N SER A 160 15.73 -27.81 11.31
CA SER A 160 14.35 -28.14 10.96
C SER A 160 13.39 -27.05 11.39
N GLY A 161 12.30 -26.90 10.64
CA GLY A 161 11.23 -25.97 10.90
C GLY A 161 9.89 -26.70 10.93
N GLY A 162 8.96 -26.21 11.73
CA GLY A 162 7.67 -26.87 11.92
C GLY A 162 6.89 -26.22 13.05
N GLN A 163 6.58 -26.96 14.12
CA GLN A 163 6.00 -26.36 15.32
C GLN A 163 7.05 -25.59 16.16
N ILE A 164 8.32 -25.97 16.01
CA ILE A 164 9.48 -25.34 16.62
C ILE A 164 10.54 -25.16 15.52
N ALA A 165 11.40 -24.17 15.69
CA ALA A 165 12.59 -24.02 14.86
C ALA A 165 13.78 -24.67 15.57
N VAL A 166 14.58 -25.44 14.85
CA VAL A 166 15.79 -26.08 15.35
C VAL A 166 16.93 -25.75 14.42
N HIS A 167 18.07 -25.32 14.95
CA HIS A 167 19.28 -25.18 14.14
C HIS A 167 20.52 -25.55 14.94
N THR A 168 21.56 -25.99 14.24
CA THR A 168 22.86 -26.32 14.85
C THR A 168 23.70 -25.06 15.12
N LEU A 169 24.99 -25.23 15.44
CA LEU A 169 25.97 -24.15 15.61
C LEU A 169 26.94 -24.03 14.42
N HIS A 170 26.58 -24.61 13.27
CA HIS A 170 27.34 -24.45 12.03
C HIS A 170 27.60 -22.97 11.71
N LYS A 171 28.60 -22.65 10.89
CA LYS A 171 28.94 -21.25 10.52
C LYS A 171 27.76 -20.46 9.93
N ASP A 172 26.84 -21.16 9.26
CA ASP A 172 25.62 -20.59 8.63
C ASP A 172 24.37 -20.73 9.54
N ALA A 173 24.53 -21.20 10.77
CA ALA A 173 23.47 -21.54 11.71
C ALA A 173 22.45 -20.43 11.93
N ASN A 174 22.91 -19.19 12.05
CA ASN A 174 22.00 -18.07 12.28
C ASN A 174 21.04 -17.87 11.11
N THR A 175 21.52 -18.03 9.87
CA THR A 175 20.65 -17.92 8.70
C THR A 175 19.75 -19.14 8.54
N ILE A 176 20.24 -20.34 8.88
CA ILE A 176 19.41 -21.55 9.01
C ILE A 176 18.27 -21.27 10.00
N GLY A 177 18.58 -20.77 11.20
CA GLY A 177 17.57 -20.45 12.20
C GLY A 177 16.50 -19.48 11.70
N VAL A 178 16.87 -18.45 10.92
CA VAL A 178 15.89 -17.55 10.31
C VAL A 178 15.04 -18.27 9.25
N HIS A 179 15.64 -19.13 8.43
CA HIS A 179 14.93 -19.98 7.47
C HIS A 179 13.90 -20.90 8.17
N GLU A 180 14.30 -21.58 9.23
CA GLU A 180 13.41 -22.48 10.00
C GLU A 180 12.28 -21.73 10.73
N ILE A 181 12.54 -20.49 11.15
CA ILE A 181 11.49 -19.60 11.67
C ILE A 181 10.55 -19.15 10.54
N GLY A 182 11.00 -19.09 9.30
CA GLY A 182 10.13 -18.89 8.13
C GLY A 182 9.01 -19.94 8.07
N HIS A 183 9.34 -21.21 8.27
CA HIS A 183 8.34 -22.28 8.42
C HIS A 183 7.50 -22.13 9.68
N THR A 184 8.17 -21.95 10.83
CA THR A 184 7.54 -22.04 12.15
C THR A 184 6.61 -20.87 12.46
N PHE A 185 7.03 -19.66 12.10
CA PHE A 185 6.31 -18.41 12.34
C PHE A 185 5.58 -17.92 11.10
N GLY A 186 6.29 -17.84 9.96
CA GLY A 186 5.73 -17.30 8.71
C GLY A 186 4.82 -18.27 7.95
N HIS A 187 4.79 -19.55 8.34
CA HIS A 187 4.07 -20.62 7.62
C HIS A 187 4.45 -20.69 6.14
N LEU A 188 5.74 -20.49 5.86
CA LEU A 188 6.32 -20.56 4.52
C LEU A 188 6.68 -22.01 4.18
N SER A 189 6.69 -22.33 2.90
CA SER A 189 7.28 -23.57 2.37
C SER A 189 8.69 -23.31 1.87
N ASP A 190 9.48 -24.37 1.71
CA ASP A 190 10.75 -24.30 1.00
C ASP A 190 10.54 -23.87 -0.45
N GLU A 191 11.44 -23.03 -0.97
CA GLU A 191 11.49 -22.64 -2.38
C GLU A 191 12.49 -23.47 -3.19
N TYR A 192 13.33 -24.28 -2.53
CA TYR A 192 13.96 -25.43 -3.18
C TYR A 192 13.01 -26.63 -3.13
N TRP A 193 13.16 -27.60 -4.05
CA TRP A 193 12.32 -28.79 -4.03
C TRP A 193 12.83 -29.80 -2.99
N ALA A 194 12.11 -29.94 -1.87
CA ALA A 194 12.46 -30.86 -0.78
C ALA A 194 11.88 -32.29 -0.94
N GLY A 195 11.08 -32.54 -1.99
CA GLY A 195 10.42 -33.82 -2.26
C GLY A 195 8.90 -33.76 -2.15
N SER A 196 8.21 -34.76 -2.69
CA SER A 196 6.75 -34.73 -2.86
C SER A 196 5.95 -34.62 -1.55
N SER A 197 6.48 -35.14 -0.43
CA SER A 197 5.85 -35.03 0.89
C SER A 197 5.80 -33.61 1.44
N TYR A 198 6.65 -32.71 0.94
CA TYR A 198 6.73 -31.31 1.35
C TYR A 198 5.99 -30.36 0.40
N GLY A 199 5.39 -30.90 -0.66
CA GLY A 199 4.56 -30.14 -1.58
C GLY A 199 3.25 -29.72 -0.94
N MET A 200 3.17 -28.49 -0.42
CA MET A 200 1.95 -27.96 0.19
C MET A 200 1.69 -26.50 -0.17
N GLU A 201 0.41 -26.14 -0.22
CA GLU A 201 -0.03 -24.78 -0.46
C GLU A 201 0.37 -23.86 0.71
N ALA A 202 1.15 -22.83 0.39
CA ALA A 202 1.62 -21.81 1.32
C ALA A 202 1.63 -20.43 0.64
N ALA A 203 1.95 -19.37 1.38
CA ALA A 203 2.03 -18.03 0.80
C ALA A 203 3.01 -17.95 -0.39
N ASN A 204 4.11 -18.71 -0.32
CA ASN A 204 5.18 -18.75 -1.32
C ASN A 204 5.25 -20.07 -2.11
N MET A 205 4.21 -20.92 -2.07
CA MET A 205 4.19 -22.18 -2.80
C MET A 205 2.76 -22.55 -3.21
N THR A 206 2.54 -22.84 -4.49
CA THR A 206 1.20 -23.23 -4.97
C THR A 206 1.24 -24.09 -6.23
N THR A 207 0.21 -24.90 -6.42
CA THR A 207 -0.07 -25.58 -7.70
C THR A 207 -0.71 -24.65 -8.73
N ASN A 208 -1.29 -23.52 -8.30
CA ASN A 208 -1.91 -22.55 -9.18
C ASN A 208 -0.87 -21.66 -9.89
N SER A 209 -0.86 -21.67 -11.22
CA SER A 209 0.04 -20.85 -12.05
C SER A 209 -0.65 -19.70 -12.79
N ASP A 210 -1.96 -19.48 -12.59
CA ASP A 210 -2.70 -18.40 -13.22
C ASP A 210 -2.30 -17.04 -12.61
N PRO A 211 -1.74 -16.10 -13.41
CA PRO A 211 -1.30 -14.79 -12.92
C PRO A 211 -2.40 -13.96 -12.23
N THR A 212 -3.68 -14.23 -12.51
CA THR A 212 -4.81 -13.47 -11.95
C THR A 212 -5.30 -14.02 -10.60
N THR A 213 -4.94 -15.26 -10.26
CA THR A 213 -5.44 -15.96 -9.08
C THR A 213 -4.33 -16.56 -8.20
N VAL A 214 -3.08 -16.60 -8.67
CA VAL A 214 -1.92 -17.00 -7.87
C VAL A 214 -1.83 -16.17 -6.58
N ARG A 215 -1.39 -16.79 -5.49
CA ARG A 215 -1.41 -16.23 -4.13
C ARG A 215 -0.68 -14.89 -4.01
N TRP A 216 0.38 -14.69 -4.78
CA TRP A 216 1.18 -13.46 -4.81
C TRP A 216 0.94 -12.58 -6.04
N LYS A 217 -0.25 -12.67 -6.66
CA LYS A 217 -0.61 -11.87 -7.86
C LYS A 217 -0.32 -10.37 -7.73
N ASN A 218 -0.48 -9.81 -6.51
CA ASN A 218 -0.25 -8.39 -6.22
C ASN A 218 1.24 -7.98 -6.25
N TRP A 219 2.15 -8.96 -6.38
CA TRP A 219 3.60 -8.76 -6.48
C TRP A 219 4.16 -9.04 -7.87
N LEU A 220 3.37 -9.53 -8.84
CA LEU A 220 3.87 -9.88 -10.18
C LEU A 220 4.41 -8.68 -10.99
N ASN A 221 4.10 -7.45 -10.58
CA ASN A 221 4.67 -6.23 -11.16
C ASN A 221 5.96 -5.77 -10.44
N ASN A 222 6.52 -6.57 -9.54
CA ASN A 222 7.73 -6.28 -8.78
C ASN A 222 8.83 -7.32 -9.07
N PRO A 223 9.62 -7.13 -10.14
CA PRO A 223 10.78 -7.98 -10.39
C PRO A 223 11.72 -8.00 -9.16
N PRO A 224 12.26 -9.17 -8.77
CA PRO A 224 12.28 -10.43 -9.50
C PRO A 224 11.12 -11.41 -9.17
N ILE A 225 9.99 -10.94 -8.64
CA ILE A 225 8.85 -11.84 -8.34
C ILE A 225 8.17 -12.30 -9.64
N GLY A 226 7.93 -13.60 -9.75
CA GLY A 226 7.32 -14.26 -10.90
C GLY A 226 6.58 -15.53 -10.51
N ILE A 227 6.31 -16.40 -11.49
CA ILE A 227 5.68 -17.71 -11.26
C ILE A 227 6.67 -18.76 -11.77
N TYR A 228 7.59 -19.17 -10.91
CA TYR A 228 8.67 -20.08 -11.27
C TYR A 228 8.31 -21.50 -10.85
N LYS A 229 8.61 -22.50 -11.69
CA LYS A 229 8.44 -23.91 -11.30
C LYS A 229 9.51 -24.31 -10.28
N HIS A 230 9.18 -25.22 -9.36
CA HIS A 230 10.17 -25.83 -8.46
C HIS A 230 11.11 -26.81 -9.17
N GLY A 231 10.69 -27.37 -10.31
CA GLY A 231 11.50 -28.28 -11.13
C GLY A 231 10.97 -28.39 -12.56
N SER A 232 11.77 -29.02 -13.43
CA SER A 232 11.43 -29.22 -14.84
C SER A 232 10.45 -30.36 -15.08
N ASP A 233 10.41 -31.35 -14.19
CA ASP A 233 9.73 -32.62 -14.35
C ASP A 233 9.17 -33.19 -13.03
N GLY A 234 8.47 -34.31 -13.12
CA GLY A 234 7.89 -35.02 -11.98
C GLY A 234 6.87 -34.20 -11.17
N ASP A 235 6.79 -34.47 -9.87
CA ASP A 235 5.92 -33.71 -8.95
C ASP A 235 6.39 -32.26 -8.78
N ALA A 236 7.69 -31.99 -8.84
CA ALA A 236 8.25 -30.65 -8.70
C ALA A 236 7.70 -29.69 -9.77
N ALA A 237 7.47 -30.16 -10.99
CA ALA A 237 6.93 -29.35 -12.09
C ALA A 237 5.47 -28.90 -11.88
N LYS A 238 4.74 -29.50 -10.93
CA LYS A 238 3.35 -29.12 -10.59
C LYS A 238 3.29 -27.90 -9.67
N TRP A 239 4.39 -27.61 -8.95
CA TRP A 239 4.45 -26.58 -7.95
C TRP A 239 5.20 -25.35 -8.44
N HIS A 240 4.76 -24.19 -7.97
CA HIS A 240 5.32 -22.89 -8.32
C HIS A 240 5.69 -22.10 -7.06
N LYS A 241 6.72 -21.25 -7.21
CA LYS A 241 7.27 -20.34 -6.21
C LYS A 241 7.39 -18.91 -6.74
N PRO A 242 7.42 -17.90 -5.85
CA PRO A 242 7.44 -16.49 -6.24
C PRO A 242 8.81 -15.98 -6.67
N ALA A 243 9.90 -16.58 -6.20
CA ALA A 243 11.25 -16.14 -6.49
C ALA A 243 12.11 -17.31 -7.01
N ASN A 244 13.21 -16.97 -7.67
CA ASN A 244 14.17 -17.93 -8.19
C ASN A 244 15.58 -17.42 -7.92
N GLY A 245 16.31 -18.09 -7.04
CA GLY A 245 17.65 -17.71 -6.62
C GLY A 245 17.74 -16.48 -5.71
N THR A 246 16.62 -15.92 -5.27
CA THR A 246 16.54 -14.61 -4.61
C THR A 246 15.69 -14.62 -3.33
N CYS A 247 15.53 -15.79 -2.71
CA CYS A 247 14.79 -15.96 -1.47
C CYS A 247 15.57 -16.81 -0.46
N LEU A 248 15.49 -16.44 0.83
CA LEU A 248 15.99 -17.23 1.95
C LEU A 248 15.38 -18.64 2.01
N MET A 249 14.13 -18.79 1.57
CA MET A 249 13.49 -20.12 1.50
C MET A 249 14.10 -21.01 0.42
N GLU A 250 15.00 -20.49 -0.41
CA GLU A 250 15.74 -21.25 -1.43
C GLU A 250 17.24 -21.34 -1.11
N TYR A 251 17.87 -20.21 -0.77
CA TYR A 251 19.31 -20.11 -0.53
C TYR A 251 19.63 -19.27 0.70
N LEU A 252 20.50 -19.79 1.56
CA LEU A 252 20.89 -19.18 2.85
C LEU A 252 21.70 -17.88 2.74
N ASN A 253 22.08 -17.44 1.54
CA ASN A 253 22.78 -16.16 1.33
C ASN A 253 21.84 -15.05 0.84
N GLN A 254 20.53 -15.24 0.91
CA GLN A 254 19.49 -14.31 0.45
C GLN A 254 18.60 -13.86 1.60
N GLU A 255 18.00 -12.67 1.50
CA GLU A 255 16.87 -12.29 2.35
C GLU A 255 15.56 -12.98 1.91
N PHE A 256 14.51 -12.89 2.72
CA PHE A 256 13.17 -13.30 2.27
C PHE A 256 12.76 -12.50 1.03
N CYS A 257 12.22 -13.18 0.02
CA CYS A 257 11.60 -12.49 -1.11
C CYS A 257 10.40 -11.65 -0.64
N ALA A 258 9.89 -10.76 -1.50
CA ALA A 258 8.79 -9.86 -1.13
C ALA A 258 7.53 -10.62 -0.64
N VAL A 259 7.27 -11.82 -1.18
CA VAL A 259 6.12 -12.66 -0.82
C VAL A 259 6.30 -13.30 0.56
N CYS A 260 7.49 -13.85 0.84
CA CYS A 260 7.83 -14.38 2.16
C CYS A 260 7.87 -13.28 3.23
N SER A 261 8.39 -12.10 2.87
CA SER A 261 8.40 -10.93 3.74
C SER A 261 6.97 -10.49 4.07
N GLU A 262 6.08 -10.40 3.08
CA GLU A 262 4.67 -10.07 3.28
C GLU A 262 4.00 -11.04 4.28
N ALA A 263 4.10 -12.35 4.05
CA ALA A 263 3.47 -13.34 4.91
C ALA A 263 3.98 -13.25 6.36
N THR A 264 5.29 -13.05 6.53
CA THR A 264 5.92 -12.88 7.83
C THR A 264 5.46 -11.59 8.53
N VAL A 265 5.38 -10.48 7.80
CA VAL A 265 4.93 -9.18 8.34
C VAL A 265 3.45 -9.23 8.72
N GLU A 266 2.57 -9.84 7.90
CA GLU A 266 1.17 -10.01 8.28
C GLU A 266 1.02 -10.77 9.59
N ARG A 267 1.75 -11.88 9.73
CA ARG A 267 1.72 -12.68 10.96
C ARG A 267 2.14 -11.86 12.18
N LEU A 268 3.18 -11.04 12.04
CA LEU A 268 3.65 -10.16 13.09
C LEU A 268 2.58 -9.12 13.49
N LEU A 269 1.94 -8.48 12.52
CA LEU A 269 0.93 -7.45 12.74
C LEU A 269 -0.40 -8.02 13.27
N GLU A 270 -0.67 -9.31 13.06
CA GLU A 270 -1.77 -10.03 13.71
C GLU A 270 -1.55 -10.24 15.21
N LEU A 271 -0.28 -10.43 15.62
CA LEU A 271 0.06 -10.84 16.99
C LEU A 271 0.33 -9.66 17.92
N VAL A 272 0.74 -8.50 17.39
CA VAL A 272 1.11 -7.34 18.19
C VAL A 272 0.16 -6.18 17.94
N ASN A 273 -0.31 -5.57 19.01
CA ASN A 273 -1.09 -4.33 18.96
C ASN A 273 -0.14 -3.12 18.92
N PRO A 274 -0.12 -2.33 17.83
CA PRO A 274 0.71 -1.12 17.74
C PRO A 274 0.28 -0.01 18.72
N ILE A 275 -0.93 -0.07 19.29
CA ILE A 275 -1.35 0.85 20.36
C ILE A 275 -0.90 0.25 21.69
N GLU A 276 0.25 0.70 22.20
CA GLU A 276 0.83 0.18 23.45
C GLU A 276 0.11 0.73 24.68
N LYS A 277 -0.25 2.01 24.64
CA LYS A 277 -1.04 2.66 25.69
C LYS A 277 -1.96 3.70 25.06
N PHE A 278 -3.04 3.99 25.73
CA PHE A 278 -3.89 5.14 25.43
C PHE A 278 -4.40 5.76 26.72
N GLU A 279 -4.63 7.06 26.70
CA GLU A 279 -5.11 7.84 27.84
C GLU A 279 -6.22 8.78 27.37
N PRO A 280 -7.31 8.98 28.14
CA PRO A 280 -7.69 8.23 29.36
C PRO A 280 -7.96 6.74 29.08
N GLU A 281 -8.00 5.89 30.09
CA GLU A 281 -8.44 4.50 29.89
C GLU A 281 -9.95 4.44 29.60
N THR A 282 -10.40 3.44 28.84
CA THR A 282 -11.79 3.32 28.34
C THR A 282 -12.76 2.67 29.32
N GLY A 283 -12.33 2.42 30.58
CA GLY A 283 -13.14 1.75 31.61
C GLY A 283 -14.36 2.53 32.11
N GLY A 284 -14.59 3.76 31.61
CA GLY A 284 -15.71 4.60 31.98
C GLY A 284 -15.96 5.76 31.02
N ARG A 285 -16.97 6.57 31.34
CA ARG A 285 -17.29 7.78 30.60
C ARG A 285 -16.28 8.88 30.95
N VAL A 286 -15.75 9.56 29.94
CA VAL A 286 -14.85 10.70 30.12
C VAL A 286 -15.66 11.99 30.13
N ASP A 287 -15.68 12.69 31.27
CA ASP A 287 -16.26 14.03 31.38
C ASP A 287 -15.26 15.08 30.86
N VAL A 288 -15.64 15.78 29.80
CA VAL A 288 -14.85 16.82 29.13
C VAL A 288 -15.23 18.17 29.71
N ALA A 289 -14.43 18.67 30.67
CA ALA A 289 -14.79 19.85 31.47
C ALA A 289 -14.26 21.17 30.92
N HIS A 290 -13.00 21.16 30.46
CA HIS A 290 -12.38 22.28 29.76
C HIS A 290 -11.68 21.71 28.54
N ASN A 291 -10.40 21.38 28.66
CA ASN A 291 -9.62 20.67 27.66
C ASN A 291 -9.29 19.29 28.23
N ASN A 292 -9.75 18.25 27.56
CA ASN A 292 -9.33 16.88 27.86
C ASN A 292 -8.39 16.42 26.75
N THR A 293 -7.22 15.93 27.14
CA THR A 293 -6.24 15.41 26.20
C THR A 293 -6.39 13.90 26.10
N PHE A 294 -6.46 13.40 24.88
CA PHE A 294 -6.44 11.99 24.55
C PHE A 294 -5.12 11.67 23.88
N LYS A 295 -4.37 10.72 24.44
CA LYS A 295 -3.04 10.37 23.96
C LYS A 295 -2.97 8.89 23.61
N LEU A 296 -2.13 8.59 22.64
CA LEU A 296 -1.66 7.26 22.31
C LEU A 296 -0.17 7.19 22.65
N LYS A 297 0.27 5.99 22.98
CA LYS A 297 1.67 5.60 22.91
C LYS A 297 1.76 4.49 21.88
N LEU A 298 2.35 4.79 20.73
CA LEU A 298 2.47 3.82 19.65
C LEU A 298 3.79 3.05 19.68
N LEU A 299 3.72 1.77 19.29
CA LEU A 299 4.88 0.92 19.05
C LEU A 299 5.27 1.07 17.57
N ASN A 300 6.20 1.99 17.30
CA ASN A 300 6.53 2.36 15.93
C ASN A 300 7.49 1.36 15.26
N PRO A 301 7.20 0.88 14.03
CA PRO A 301 8.17 0.21 13.19
C PRO A 301 9.19 1.19 12.59
N ASP A 302 10.27 0.65 12.01
CA ASP A 302 11.32 1.40 11.31
C ASP A 302 11.39 0.98 9.82
N PRO A 303 11.02 1.86 8.86
CA PRO A 303 10.58 3.24 9.07
C PRO A 303 9.17 3.32 9.66
N TYR A 304 8.81 4.51 10.17
CA TYR A 304 7.48 4.78 10.70
C TYR A 304 6.39 4.63 9.62
N THR A 305 5.47 3.67 9.82
CA THR A 305 4.37 3.37 8.88
C THR A 305 2.98 3.48 9.51
N LEU A 306 2.86 3.85 10.78
CA LEU A 306 1.56 3.95 11.45
C LEU A 306 0.82 5.23 11.04
N GLN A 307 -0.44 5.09 10.64
CA GLN A 307 -1.33 6.19 10.30
C GLN A 307 -2.41 6.31 11.36
N VAL A 308 -2.53 7.48 11.99
CA VAL A 308 -3.50 7.75 13.06
C VAL A 308 -4.61 8.66 12.54
N GLN A 309 -5.85 8.30 12.83
CA GLN A 309 -7.02 9.07 12.40
C GLN A 309 -8.07 9.14 13.53
N TRP A 310 -8.45 10.35 13.92
CA TRP A 310 -9.42 10.61 14.99
C TRP A 310 -10.81 10.96 14.44
N ARG A 311 -11.87 10.46 15.06
CA ARG A 311 -13.26 10.70 14.70
C ARG A 311 -14.11 11.02 15.93
N LEU A 312 -14.90 12.09 15.88
CA LEU A 312 -15.92 12.39 16.89
C LEU A 312 -17.30 12.09 16.30
N ASN A 313 -18.04 11.15 16.90
CA ASN A 313 -19.32 10.65 16.40
C ASN A 313 -19.25 10.19 14.93
N GLY A 314 -18.16 9.51 14.56
CA GLY A 314 -17.91 9.03 13.19
C GLY A 314 -17.35 10.10 12.23
N ARG A 315 -17.35 11.37 12.63
CA ARG A 315 -16.86 12.48 11.79
C ARG A 315 -15.37 12.73 12.01
N LEU A 316 -14.61 12.74 10.91
CA LEU A 316 -13.16 12.96 10.91
C LEU A 316 -12.80 14.31 11.53
N LEU A 317 -11.88 14.30 12.48
CA LEU A 317 -11.28 15.50 13.05
C LEU A 317 -10.03 15.90 12.23
N PRO A 318 -9.68 17.20 12.14
CA PRO A 318 -8.53 17.70 11.38
C PRO A 318 -7.18 17.43 12.07
N PHE A 319 -7.14 16.56 13.09
CA PHE A 319 -5.95 16.21 13.84
C PHE A 319 -5.32 14.93 13.29
N SER A 320 -4.00 14.94 13.16
CA SER A 320 -3.18 13.77 12.88
C SER A 320 -2.18 13.54 14.02
N GLY A 321 -1.77 12.29 14.21
CA GLY A 321 -0.78 11.91 15.23
C GLY A 321 -1.37 11.34 16.51
N GLU A 322 -0.50 11.14 17.50
CA GLU A 322 -0.76 10.36 18.72
C GLU A 322 -1.55 11.13 19.79
N GLU A 323 -1.93 12.39 19.56
CA GLU A 323 -2.61 13.22 20.56
C GLU A 323 -3.73 14.05 19.94
N VAL A 324 -4.86 14.15 20.65
CA VAL A 324 -5.92 15.13 20.36
C VAL A 324 -6.39 15.78 21.65
N ILE A 325 -6.66 17.08 21.60
CA ILE A 325 -7.25 17.83 22.70
C ILE A 325 -8.68 18.17 22.30
N LEU A 326 -9.66 17.71 23.09
CA LEU A 326 -11.06 18.08 22.91
C LEU A 326 -11.48 19.09 23.96
N LYS A 327 -12.20 20.12 23.51
CA LYS A 327 -12.80 21.13 24.38
C LYS A 327 -14.23 20.77 24.73
N SER A 328 -14.69 21.19 25.90
CA SER A 328 -16.06 20.93 26.36
C SER A 328 -17.14 21.48 25.43
N ASN A 329 -16.88 22.59 24.73
CA ASN A 329 -17.80 23.16 23.73
C ASN A 329 -17.83 22.39 22.39
N GLU A 330 -16.79 21.59 22.08
CA GLU A 330 -16.70 20.77 20.87
C GLU A 330 -17.41 19.41 21.03
N VAL A 331 -17.69 19.00 22.28
CA VAL A 331 -18.25 17.69 22.62
C VAL A 331 -19.76 17.80 22.90
N PRO A 332 -20.61 17.05 22.19
CA PRO A 332 -22.04 16.91 22.51
C PRO A 332 -22.31 16.31 23.90
N ASP A 333 -23.54 16.47 24.41
CA ASP A 333 -23.96 15.94 25.73
C ASP A 333 -23.74 14.43 25.88
N SER A 334 -23.75 13.69 24.77
CA SER A 334 -23.25 12.32 24.65
C SER A 334 -22.52 12.18 23.32
N ALA A 335 -21.26 11.75 23.35
CA ALA A 335 -20.47 11.59 22.15
C ALA A 335 -19.54 10.38 22.26
N SER A 336 -19.04 9.93 21.11
CA SER A 336 -18.05 8.87 20.98
C SER A 336 -16.83 9.43 20.26
N LEU A 337 -15.66 9.37 20.88
CA LEU A 337 -14.38 9.65 20.22
C LEU A 337 -13.75 8.32 19.85
N THR A 338 -13.47 8.11 18.57
CA THR A 338 -12.79 6.91 18.07
C THR A 338 -11.48 7.32 17.43
N VAL A 339 -10.40 6.62 17.76
CA VAL A 339 -9.14 6.69 17.03
C VAL A 339 -8.88 5.38 16.33
N SER A 340 -8.50 5.45 15.06
CA SER A 340 -8.08 4.30 14.25
C SER A 340 -6.60 4.43 13.91
N VAL A 341 -5.81 3.40 14.22
CA VAL A 341 -4.39 3.28 13.90
C VAL A 341 -4.20 2.17 12.88
N PHE A 342 -3.64 2.49 11.71
CA PHE A 342 -3.43 1.57 10.61
C PHE A 342 -1.95 1.53 10.21
N ASP A 343 -1.37 0.33 10.12
CA ASP A 343 -0.01 0.16 9.59
C ASP A 343 -0.01 0.12 8.05
N SER A 344 0.51 1.19 7.44
CA SER A 344 0.60 1.34 5.98
C SER A 344 1.89 0.77 5.37
N THR A 345 2.54 -0.19 6.03
CA THR A 345 3.77 -0.80 5.54
C THR A 345 3.66 -1.23 4.08
N LYS A 346 4.72 -0.95 3.31
CA LYS A 346 4.84 -1.32 1.90
C LYS A 346 5.31 -2.76 1.71
N ASP A 347 5.69 -3.44 2.80
CA ASP A 347 6.12 -4.84 2.79
C ASP A 347 4.94 -5.80 2.60
N SER A 348 3.72 -5.27 2.46
CA SER A 348 2.54 -6.07 2.17
C SER A 348 1.54 -5.32 1.28
N ARG A 349 1.01 -6.06 0.31
CA ARG A 349 0.07 -5.62 -0.73
C ARG A 349 -1.23 -6.43 -0.69
N ARG A 350 -1.57 -7.07 0.44
CA ARG A 350 -2.86 -7.76 0.59
C ARG A 350 -4.02 -6.78 0.45
N ASN A 351 -5.04 -7.17 -0.32
CA ASN A 351 -6.22 -6.33 -0.58
C ASN A 351 -7.00 -6.00 0.71
N GLU A 352 -6.99 -6.91 1.69
CA GLU A 352 -7.71 -6.79 2.96
C GLU A 352 -6.86 -6.19 4.09
N ALA A 353 -5.66 -5.69 3.78
CA ALA A 353 -4.70 -5.14 4.73
C ALA A 353 -5.33 -4.13 5.70
N ARG A 354 -6.20 -3.24 5.20
CA ARG A 354 -6.80 -2.19 6.02
C ARG A 354 -7.73 -2.74 7.09
N ALA A 355 -8.52 -3.76 6.78
CA ALA A 355 -9.42 -4.36 7.75
C ALA A 355 -8.63 -5.08 8.87
N ASN A 356 -7.58 -5.81 8.51
CA ASN A 356 -6.84 -6.65 9.45
C ASN A 356 -5.80 -5.90 10.29
N ARG A 357 -5.25 -4.79 9.77
CA ARG A 357 -4.20 -4.00 10.44
C ARG A 357 -4.70 -2.75 11.14
N THR A 358 -5.99 -2.43 11.06
CA THR A 358 -6.54 -1.31 11.81
C THR A 358 -6.81 -1.74 13.25
N ARG A 359 -6.39 -0.91 14.21
CA ARG A 359 -6.78 -1.02 15.62
C ARG A 359 -7.52 0.24 16.01
N GLU A 360 -8.63 0.07 16.72
CA GLU A 360 -9.47 1.18 17.13
C GLU A 360 -9.62 1.22 18.65
N ILE A 361 -9.55 2.43 19.21
CA ILE A 361 -9.94 2.72 20.58
C ILE A 361 -11.12 3.69 20.52
N THR A 362 -12.12 3.46 21.36
CA THR A 362 -13.32 4.30 21.43
C THR A 362 -13.60 4.73 22.87
N TRP A 363 -13.72 6.04 23.08
CA TRP A 363 -14.12 6.65 24.35
C TRP A 363 -15.56 7.14 24.28
N SER A 364 -16.32 6.85 25.34
CA SER A 364 -17.62 7.49 25.58
C SER A 364 -17.41 8.81 26.32
N LEU A 365 -17.94 9.91 25.78
CA LEU A 365 -17.72 11.27 26.29
C LEU A 365 -19.00 11.89 26.87
N LYS A 366 -18.83 12.80 27.81
CA LYS A 366 -19.85 13.78 28.26
C LYS A 366 -19.22 15.16 28.23
N SER A 367 -19.93 16.17 27.76
CA SER A 367 -19.51 17.54 28.05
C SER A 367 -19.90 17.91 29.49
N SER A 368 -18.96 18.51 30.23
CA SER A 368 -19.25 19.12 31.53
C SER A 368 -19.50 20.63 31.41
N ALA A 369 -19.47 21.19 30.19
CA ALA A 369 -19.95 22.55 29.98
C ALA A 369 -21.40 22.66 30.48
N PRO A 370 -21.79 23.79 31.10
CA PRO A 370 -23.20 24.09 31.30
C PRO A 370 -23.91 23.94 29.96
N VAL A 371 -25.22 23.64 29.98
CA VAL A 371 -26.07 23.53 28.78
C VAL A 371 -26.23 24.92 28.14
N GLU A 372 -25.14 25.50 27.67
CA GLU A 372 -25.11 26.71 26.89
C GLU A 372 -25.56 26.35 25.48
N PHE A 373 -26.54 27.12 25.02
CA PHE A 373 -27.03 26.99 23.68
C PHE A 373 -25.94 27.46 22.73
N ARG A 374 -25.45 26.56 21.87
CA ARG A 374 -24.31 26.78 20.98
C ARG A 374 -24.52 26.07 19.65
N ILE A 375 -23.74 26.45 18.64
CA ILE A 375 -23.70 25.78 17.34
C ILE A 375 -22.31 25.21 17.13
N ALA A 376 -22.22 23.96 16.65
CA ALA A 376 -20.99 23.42 16.08
C ALA A 376 -21.12 23.29 14.56
N SER A 377 -20.06 23.63 13.84
CA SER A 377 -19.95 23.54 12.39
C SER A 377 -19.38 22.19 11.95
N SER A 378 -19.72 21.77 10.73
CA SER A 378 -19.06 20.62 10.13
C SER A 378 -17.65 20.94 9.62
N ALA A 379 -17.45 22.18 9.23
CA ALA A 379 -16.17 22.71 8.81
C ALA A 379 -16.20 24.22 9.05
N ASP A 380 -15.08 24.78 9.47
CA ASP A 380 -14.94 26.24 9.64
C ASP A 380 -14.72 26.95 8.29
N SER A 381 -14.29 26.21 7.27
CA SER A 381 -14.12 26.69 5.91
C SER A 381 -14.47 25.64 4.86
N VAL A 382 -15.15 26.07 3.79
CA VAL A 382 -15.44 25.24 2.60
C VAL A 382 -15.20 26.04 1.33
N CYS A 383 -15.04 25.38 0.18
CA CYS A 383 -15.12 26.07 -1.11
C CYS A 383 -16.54 26.61 -1.34
N ALA A 384 -16.68 27.74 -2.02
CA ALA A 384 -17.98 28.36 -2.27
C ALA A 384 -18.98 27.37 -2.87
N GLY A 385 -20.14 27.21 -2.22
CA GLY A 385 -21.17 26.23 -2.57
C GLY A 385 -20.99 24.83 -1.95
N GLY A 386 -19.90 24.59 -1.22
CA GLY A 386 -19.65 23.36 -0.48
C GLY A 386 -20.58 23.17 0.71
N GLU A 387 -20.83 21.92 1.10
CA GLU A 387 -21.77 21.57 2.18
C GLU A 387 -21.16 21.71 3.57
N VAL A 388 -21.89 22.36 4.47
CA VAL A 388 -21.62 22.38 5.92
C VAL A 388 -22.86 21.97 6.70
N VAL A 389 -22.70 21.03 7.63
CA VAL A 389 -23.72 20.67 8.61
C VAL A 389 -23.52 21.50 9.87
N LEU A 390 -24.53 22.27 10.27
CA LEU A 390 -24.54 23.01 11.53
C LEU A 390 -25.41 22.26 12.52
N THR A 391 -24.93 22.03 13.74
CA THR A 391 -25.67 21.33 14.80
C THR A 391 -25.81 22.21 16.01
N ALA A 392 -27.04 22.39 16.48
CA ALA A 392 -27.35 23.16 17.67
C ALA A 392 -27.37 22.24 18.91
N PHE A 393 -26.67 22.64 19.96
CA PHE A 393 -26.59 21.95 21.25
C PHE A 393 -27.20 22.80 22.35
N GLY A 394 -27.64 22.16 23.43
CA GLY A 394 -28.15 22.85 24.61
C GLY A 394 -29.52 23.51 24.44
N CYS A 395 -30.31 23.05 23.46
CA CYS A 395 -31.73 23.37 23.35
C CYS A 395 -32.59 22.15 23.66
N PRO A 396 -33.44 22.18 24.70
CA PRO A 396 -34.34 21.08 25.03
C PRO A 396 -35.52 20.96 24.06
N VAL A 397 -35.77 22.00 23.25
CA VAL A 397 -36.76 22.02 22.19
C VAL A 397 -36.07 22.05 20.81
N VAL A 398 -36.85 21.90 19.73
CA VAL A 398 -36.32 22.03 18.38
C VAL A 398 -35.92 23.50 18.14
N PRO A 399 -34.65 23.79 17.81
CA PRO A 399 -34.21 25.15 17.54
C PRO A 399 -34.61 25.60 16.14
N SER A 400 -34.77 26.92 15.98
CA SER A 400 -35.03 27.59 14.72
C SER A 400 -33.78 28.30 14.20
N TRP A 401 -33.53 28.23 12.89
CA TRP A 401 -32.30 28.71 12.27
C TRP A 401 -32.52 29.99 11.47
N SER A 402 -31.47 30.80 11.28
CA SER A 402 -31.50 32.02 10.44
C SER A 402 -31.79 31.74 8.97
N THR A 403 -31.70 30.49 8.53
CA THR A 403 -32.11 30.03 7.19
C THR A 403 -33.63 29.88 7.06
N GLY A 404 -34.37 29.93 8.17
CA GLY A 404 -35.81 29.62 8.23
C GLY A 404 -36.13 28.15 8.51
N GLU A 405 -35.12 27.27 8.52
CA GLU A 405 -35.27 25.85 8.83
C GLU A 405 -35.38 25.61 10.35
N ASN A 406 -35.95 24.45 10.72
CA ASN A 406 -36.04 23.99 12.11
C ASN A 406 -35.43 22.59 12.22
N GLY A 407 -34.74 22.30 13.31
CA GLY A 407 -34.12 20.98 13.52
C GLY A 407 -32.89 21.04 14.40
N LYS A 408 -32.49 19.91 14.99
CA LYS A 408 -31.22 19.83 15.75
C LYS A 408 -29.99 20.12 14.87
N SER A 409 -30.09 19.87 13.57
CA SER A 409 -29.06 20.16 12.59
C SER A 409 -29.66 20.63 11.27
N ILE A 410 -28.93 21.49 10.55
CA ILE A 410 -29.23 21.92 9.18
C ILE A 410 -28.02 21.74 8.28
N THR A 411 -28.23 21.66 6.96
CA THR A 411 -27.16 21.62 5.96
C THR A 411 -27.20 22.89 5.13
N VAL A 412 -26.07 23.60 5.06
CA VAL A 412 -25.94 24.88 4.35
C VAL A 412 -24.87 24.80 3.25
N LYS A 413 -25.05 25.59 2.18
CA LYS A 413 -24.11 25.70 1.05
C LYS A 413 -23.70 27.17 0.82
N PRO A 414 -22.87 27.76 1.68
CA PRO A 414 -22.52 29.17 1.57
C PRO A 414 -21.73 29.45 0.28
N GLY A 415 -22.24 30.34 -0.57
CA GLY A 415 -21.49 30.88 -1.72
C GLY A 415 -20.46 31.96 -1.33
N GLN A 416 -20.62 32.56 -0.16
CA GLN A 416 -19.73 33.54 0.45
C GLN A 416 -19.69 33.31 1.97
N THR A 417 -18.66 33.82 2.66
CA THR A 417 -18.56 33.70 4.12
C THR A 417 -19.84 34.22 4.79
N ALA A 418 -20.49 33.36 5.56
CA ALA A 418 -21.80 33.62 6.13
C ALA A 418 -21.82 33.32 7.63
N THR A 419 -22.61 34.09 8.36
CA THR A 419 -22.91 33.85 9.78
C THR A 419 -24.29 33.24 9.87
N TYR A 420 -24.39 32.09 10.56
CA TYR A 420 -25.63 31.40 10.81
C TYR A 420 -25.97 31.48 12.29
N SER A 421 -27.22 31.78 12.61
CA SER A 421 -27.69 31.79 13.99
C SER A 421 -28.77 30.74 14.22
N ALA A 422 -28.76 30.12 15.38
CA ALA A 422 -29.85 29.29 15.88
C ALA A 422 -30.49 30.02 17.05
N THR A 423 -31.79 29.79 17.25
CA THR A 423 -32.58 30.33 18.36
C THR A 423 -33.24 29.17 19.10
N CYS A 424 -33.12 29.18 20.43
CA CYS A 424 -33.77 28.23 21.33
C CYS A 424 -34.83 28.95 22.14
N ASP A 425 -36.09 28.63 21.88
CA ASP A 425 -37.24 29.26 22.53
C ASP A 425 -38.02 28.25 23.38
N LEU A 426 -37.68 28.20 24.66
CA LEU A 426 -38.37 27.34 25.64
C LEU A 426 -39.43 28.17 26.36
N GLN A 427 -40.69 27.73 26.30
CA GLN A 427 -41.80 28.42 26.95
C GLN A 427 -41.51 28.69 28.43
N GLY A 428 -41.54 29.96 28.84
CA GLY A 428 -41.26 30.39 30.21
C GLY A 428 -39.78 30.62 30.55
N SER A 429 -38.86 30.56 29.58
CA SER A 429 -37.44 30.91 29.74
C SER A 429 -37.00 32.00 28.76
N PRO A 430 -35.96 32.80 29.07
CA PRO A 430 -35.40 33.73 28.10
C PRO A 430 -34.90 33.01 26.85
N THR A 431 -35.27 33.53 25.68
CA THR A 431 -34.81 33.03 24.39
C THR A 431 -33.29 33.10 24.30
N ARG A 432 -32.63 31.99 23.97
CA ARG A 432 -31.17 31.93 23.79
C ARG A 432 -30.83 31.93 22.30
N LYS A 433 -29.75 32.62 21.93
CA LYS A 433 -29.21 32.63 20.56
C LYS A 433 -27.76 32.18 20.55
N ALA A 434 -27.38 31.48 19.48
CA ALA A 434 -26.03 31.04 19.20
C ALA A 434 -25.67 31.37 17.75
N GLU A 435 -24.40 31.61 17.47
CA GLU A 435 -23.91 31.94 16.13
C GLU A 435 -22.71 31.06 15.74
N ALA A 436 -22.60 30.76 14.45
CA ALA A 436 -21.44 30.12 13.84
C ALA A 436 -21.10 30.80 12.51
N ILE A 437 -19.82 31.03 12.27
CA ILE A 437 -19.32 31.61 11.02
C ILE A 437 -18.75 30.49 10.17
N VAL A 438 -19.22 30.36 8.93
CA VAL A 438 -18.67 29.42 7.94
C VAL A 438 -17.96 30.23 6.86
N LYS A 439 -16.64 30.05 6.74
CA LYS A 439 -15.84 30.73 5.70
C LYS A 439 -16.02 30.04 4.36
N ALA A 440 -16.46 30.77 3.34
CA ALA A 440 -16.49 30.25 1.98
C ALA A 440 -15.27 30.75 1.21
N MET A 441 -14.37 29.84 0.85
CA MET A 441 -13.22 30.12 0.01
C MET A 441 -13.68 30.27 -1.45
N PRO A 442 -13.24 31.32 -2.16
CA PRO A 442 -13.66 31.53 -3.55
C PRO A 442 -13.17 30.38 -4.43
N LEU A 443 -13.98 30.00 -5.43
CA LEU A 443 -13.52 29.09 -6.48
C LEU A 443 -12.46 29.77 -7.35
N PRO A 444 -11.51 29.01 -7.95
CA PRO A 444 -10.53 29.58 -8.86
C PRO A 444 -11.21 30.32 -10.01
N ASN A 445 -10.60 31.44 -10.43
CA ASN A 445 -10.98 32.12 -11.67
C ASN A 445 -10.39 31.37 -12.89
N ALA A 446 -10.82 30.12 -13.06
CA ALA A 446 -10.30 29.21 -14.07
C ALA A 446 -10.75 29.60 -15.48
N THR A 447 -9.86 29.47 -16.45
CA THR A 447 -10.15 29.60 -17.89
C THR A 447 -9.54 28.43 -18.66
N ALA A 448 -10.16 28.05 -19.77
CA ALA A 448 -9.66 27.08 -20.74
C ALA A 448 -9.77 27.68 -22.15
N THR A 449 -8.67 27.67 -22.89
CA THR A 449 -8.61 28.21 -24.25
C THR A 449 -7.79 27.30 -25.16
N ASN A 450 -8.04 27.39 -26.47
CA ASN A 450 -7.22 26.77 -27.50
C ASN A 450 -6.94 27.76 -28.64
N GLY A 451 -5.87 27.54 -29.40
CA GLY A 451 -5.44 28.38 -30.53
C GLY A 451 -6.10 28.07 -31.88
N GLY A 452 -7.12 27.21 -31.94
CA GLY A 452 -7.74 26.73 -33.18
C GLY A 452 -8.69 27.74 -33.86
N PRO A 453 -9.31 27.36 -35.00
CA PRO A 453 -9.38 26.00 -35.55
C PRO A 453 -8.05 25.50 -36.12
N TYR A 454 -7.86 24.19 -36.10
CA TYR A 454 -6.67 23.52 -36.63
C TYR A 454 -7.01 22.76 -37.91
N THR A 455 -6.06 22.66 -38.83
CA THR A 455 -6.07 21.69 -39.92
C THR A 455 -5.31 20.45 -39.47
N GLU A 456 -5.73 19.27 -39.95
CA GLU A 456 -5.02 18.01 -39.76
C GLU A 456 -3.50 18.16 -40.00
N GLY A 457 -2.69 17.61 -39.10
CA GLY A 457 -1.23 17.74 -39.07
C GLY A 457 -0.67 18.94 -38.28
N GLN A 458 -1.47 19.96 -37.94
CA GLN A 458 -1.01 21.09 -37.11
C GLN A 458 -0.82 20.71 -35.63
N ALA A 459 -0.22 21.59 -34.83
CA ALA A 459 -0.13 21.39 -33.38
C ALA A 459 -1.36 22.02 -32.68
N ILE A 460 -2.09 21.23 -31.90
CA ILE A 460 -3.16 21.73 -31.02
C ILE A 460 -2.52 22.28 -29.75
N GLU A 461 -2.80 23.55 -29.44
CA GLU A 461 -2.36 24.20 -28.20
C GLU A 461 -3.55 24.40 -27.26
N LEU A 462 -3.43 23.88 -26.04
CA LEU A 462 -4.41 24.05 -24.96
C LEU A 462 -3.77 24.83 -23.82
N THR A 463 -4.47 25.84 -23.32
CA THR A 463 -4.04 26.65 -22.18
C THR A 463 -5.13 26.70 -21.13
N ALA A 464 -4.76 26.40 -19.89
CA ALA A 464 -5.57 26.62 -18.70
C ALA A 464 -4.88 27.60 -17.75
N THR A 465 -5.67 28.43 -17.07
CA THR A 465 -5.17 29.36 -16.05
C THR A 465 -6.05 29.33 -14.81
N GLY A 466 -5.62 30.02 -13.74
CA GLY A 466 -6.44 30.26 -12.55
C GLY A 466 -6.19 29.29 -11.38
N GLY A 467 -5.23 28.37 -11.48
CA GLY A 467 -4.90 27.43 -10.40
C GLY A 467 -3.41 27.06 -10.30
N VAL A 468 -3.12 26.17 -9.37
CA VAL A 468 -1.79 25.58 -9.13
C VAL A 468 -1.67 24.16 -9.70
N THR A 469 -2.78 23.43 -9.81
CA THR A 469 -2.82 22.11 -10.47
C THR A 469 -3.94 22.04 -11.50
N TYR A 470 -3.72 21.20 -12.51
CA TYR A 470 -4.57 21.08 -13.69
C TYR A 470 -4.79 19.60 -13.99
N LEU A 471 -5.99 19.26 -14.46
CA LEU A 471 -6.29 17.94 -14.99
C LEU A 471 -7.17 18.07 -16.22
N TRP A 472 -6.52 18.06 -17.39
CA TRP A 472 -7.19 18.02 -18.68
C TRP A 472 -7.73 16.62 -18.98
N ARG A 473 -8.89 16.58 -19.64
CA ARG A 473 -9.52 15.42 -20.26
C ARG A 473 -10.09 15.83 -21.61
N GLY A 474 -10.08 14.92 -22.57
CA GLY A 474 -10.63 15.19 -23.89
C GLY A 474 -10.89 13.94 -24.72
N PRO A 475 -11.19 14.12 -26.01
CA PRO A 475 -11.36 13.02 -26.97
C PRO A 475 -10.17 12.05 -26.95
N MET A 476 -10.40 10.82 -27.43
CA MET A 476 -9.36 9.78 -27.53
C MET A 476 -8.67 9.45 -26.20
N PHE A 477 -9.39 9.54 -25.08
CA PHE A 477 -8.86 9.34 -23.73
C PHE A 477 -7.68 10.26 -23.38
N PHE A 478 -7.60 11.42 -24.04
CA PHE A 478 -6.56 12.41 -23.75
C PHE A 478 -6.63 12.82 -22.28
N ALA A 479 -5.48 12.87 -21.62
CA ALA A 479 -5.31 13.43 -20.29
C ALA A 479 -3.97 14.13 -20.13
N SER A 480 -3.93 15.23 -19.38
CA SER A 480 -2.69 15.94 -19.08
C SER A 480 -2.80 16.72 -17.77
N ALA A 481 -1.70 16.78 -17.01
CA ALA A 481 -1.63 17.54 -15.75
C ALA A 481 -1.00 18.93 -15.90
N ARG A 482 -0.70 19.36 -17.13
CA ARG A 482 0.01 20.63 -17.41
C ARG A 482 -0.99 21.76 -17.67
N ALA A 483 -0.63 22.97 -17.25
CA ALA A 483 -1.38 24.20 -17.56
C ALA A 483 -1.40 24.47 -19.07
N HIS A 484 -0.25 24.27 -19.74
CA HIS A 484 -0.08 24.41 -21.18
C HIS A 484 0.25 23.06 -21.81
N VAL A 485 -0.52 22.66 -22.84
CA VAL A 485 -0.34 21.39 -23.55
C VAL A 485 -0.23 21.63 -25.04
N ILE A 486 0.70 20.92 -25.68
CA ILE A 486 0.87 20.90 -27.14
C ILE A 486 0.68 19.46 -27.61
N LEU A 487 -0.30 19.22 -28.48
CA LEU A 487 -0.49 17.96 -29.19
C LEU A 487 -0.07 18.15 -30.64
N ASN A 488 1.07 17.57 -31.02
CA ASN A 488 1.52 17.61 -32.40
C ASN A 488 0.70 16.64 -33.27
N ASP A 489 0.66 16.91 -34.57
CA ASP A 489 0.03 16.03 -35.57
C ASP A 489 -1.48 15.86 -35.32
N ALA A 490 -2.20 16.97 -35.35
CA ALA A 490 -3.64 17.04 -35.10
C ALA A 490 -4.42 16.09 -36.02
N LYS A 491 -5.36 15.34 -35.45
CA LYS A 491 -6.24 14.42 -36.19
C LYS A 491 -7.71 14.79 -36.02
N PRO A 492 -8.58 14.56 -37.02
CA PRO A 492 -10.01 14.84 -36.89
C PRO A 492 -10.67 14.19 -35.66
N GLU A 493 -10.20 13.02 -35.22
CA GLU A 493 -10.71 12.31 -34.04
C GLU A 493 -10.32 12.99 -32.71
N GLN A 494 -9.39 13.95 -32.74
CA GLN A 494 -9.04 14.79 -31.59
C GLN A 494 -9.91 16.05 -31.51
N ALA A 495 -10.77 16.33 -32.50
CA ALA A 495 -11.76 17.40 -32.37
C ALA A 495 -12.80 17.04 -31.30
N GLY A 496 -13.27 18.05 -30.57
CA GLY A 496 -14.29 17.90 -29.55
C GLY A 496 -14.04 18.73 -28.30
N LEU A 497 -14.77 18.40 -27.24
CA LEU A 497 -14.74 19.13 -25.99
C LEU A 497 -13.56 18.69 -25.12
N TYR A 498 -12.69 19.64 -24.80
CA TYR A 498 -11.63 19.47 -23.82
C TYR A 498 -12.05 20.13 -22.52
N GLU A 499 -11.99 19.37 -21.44
CA GLU A 499 -12.36 19.79 -20.11
C GLU A 499 -11.12 19.82 -19.22
N VAL A 500 -11.00 20.82 -18.36
CA VAL A 500 -9.93 20.91 -17.37
C VAL A 500 -10.50 21.22 -16.00
N GLU A 501 -10.15 20.37 -15.04
CA GLU A 501 -10.32 20.69 -13.63
C GLU A 501 -9.10 21.50 -13.16
N VAL A 502 -9.36 22.71 -12.67
CA VAL A 502 -8.33 23.63 -12.17
C VAL A 502 -8.49 23.77 -10.67
N THR A 503 -7.44 23.48 -9.91
CA THR A 503 -7.42 23.61 -8.45
C THR A 503 -6.50 24.73 -8.01
N ASP A 504 -6.97 25.59 -7.10
CA ASP A 504 -6.20 26.71 -6.56
C ASP A 504 -5.34 26.34 -5.34
N VAL A 505 -4.63 27.33 -4.78
CA VAL A 505 -3.78 27.16 -3.59
C VAL A 505 -4.57 26.80 -2.32
N ASN A 506 -5.86 27.12 -2.27
CA ASN A 506 -6.74 26.81 -1.15
C ASN A 506 -7.38 25.42 -1.29
N GLY A 507 -7.05 24.67 -2.34
CA GLY A 507 -7.60 23.35 -2.63
C GLY A 507 -9.00 23.37 -3.24
N CYS A 508 -9.48 24.53 -3.72
CA CYS A 508 -10.77 24.64 -4.39
C CYS A 508 -10.65 24.39 -5.88
N SER A 509 -11.53 23.54 -6.43
CA SER A 509 -11.55 23.18 -7.84
C SER A 509 -12.68 23.85 -8.61
N LYS A 510 -12.42 24.23 -9.86
CA LYS A 510 -13.44 24.63 -10.85
C LYS A 510 -13.13 23.96 -12.19
N THR A 511 -14.17 23.43 -12.82
CA THR A 511 -14.07 22.81 -14.14
C THR A 511 -14.47 23.80 -15.22
N VAL A 512 -13.65 23.91 -16.26
CA VAL A 512 -13.87 24.77 -17.43
C VAL A 512 -13.54 23.99 -18.71
N GLN A 513 -14.09 24.43 -19.84
CA GLN A 513 -14.04 23.68 -21.08
C GLN A 513 -13.68 24.58 -22.27
N THR A 514 -13.08 23.98 -23.30
CA THR A 514 -12.82 24.60 -24.60
C THR A 514 -13.09 23.59 -25.70
N GLU A 515 -13.69 24.02 -26.81
CA GLU A 515 -13.96 23.14 -27.96
C GLU A 515 -12.83 23.27 -28.98
N VAL A 516 -12.18 22.15 -29.28
CA VAL A 516 -11.14 22.06 -30.32
C VAL A 516 -11.79 21.59 -31.61
N LYS A 517 -11.48 22.29 -32.71
CA LYS A 517 -11.90 21.93 -34.07
C LYS A 517 -10.68 21.55 -34.89
N VAL A 518 -10.75 20.39 -35.53
CA VAL A 518 -9.70 19.88 -36.44
C VAL A 518 -10.34 19.53 -37.78
N ASP A 519 -10.00 20.30 -38.81
CA ASP A 519 -10.52 20.10 -40.16
C ASP A 519 -9.60 19.15 -40.96
N PRO A 520 -10.14 18.08 -41.58
CA PRO A 520 -9.39 17.24 -42.51
C PRO A 520 -8.82 18.05 -43.68
N ILE A 521 -7.67 17.66 -44.24
CA ILE A 521 -7.06 18.38 -45.37
C ILE A 521 -7.98 18.42 -46.62
N LEU A 522 -8.91 17.47 -46.75
CA LEU A 522 -9.84 17.35 -47.88
C LEU A 522 -11.25 17.93 -47.60
N SER A 523 -11.49 18.57 -46.45
CA SER A 523 -12.83 19.06 -46.09
C SER A 523 -13.17 20.42 -46.69
N VAL A 524 -12.24 21.09 -47.37
CA VAL A 524 -12.53 22.38 -48.01
C VAL A 524 -13.40 22.14 -49.24
N PRO A 525 -14.62 22.72 -49.31
CA PRO A 525 -15.48 22.59 -50.47
C PRO A 525 -14.75 23.13 -51.69
N ASN A 526 -14.57 22.28 -52.71
CA ASN A 526 -14.00 22.72 -53.98
C ASN A 526 -14.91 23.81 -54.56
N ASP A 527 -14.43 25.06 -54.59
CA ASP A 527 -15.14 26.15 -55.26
C ASP A 527 -15.26 25.78 -56.76
N PRO A 528 -16.47 25.47 -57.26
CA PRO A 528 -16.66 24.99 -58.63
C PRO A 528 -16.33 26.07 -59.67
N THR A 529 -16.15 27.33 -59.25
CA THR A 529 -15.73 28.43 -60.13
C THR A 529 -14.22 28.51 -60.33
N VAL A 530 -13.43 27.70 -59.60
CA VAL A 530 -11.98 27.61 -59.75
C VAL A 530 -11.63 26.56 -60.79
N LEU A 531 -11.29 26.99 -62.00
CA LEU A 531 -10.68 26.14 -63.02
C LEU A 531 -9.23 25.87 -62.63
N LEU A 532 -9.00 24.78 -61.89
CA LEU A 532 -7.68 24.26 -61.54
C LEU A 532 -7.50 22.89 -62.20
N THR A 533 -6.41 22.74 -62.96
CA THR A 533 -5.99 21.47 -63.54
C THR A 533 -4.69 21.03 -62.90
N VAL A 534 -4.65 19.79 -62.40
CA VAL A 534 -3.43 19.16 -61.89
C VAL A 534 -3.22 17.85 -62.62
N SER A 535 -2.16 17.77 -63.43
CA SER A 535 -1.93 16.65 -64.36
C SER A 535 -0.44 16.42 -64.63
N PRO A 536 0.00 15.21 -65.05
CA PRO A 536 -0.78 13.99 -65.15
C PRO A 536 -1.17 13.43 -63.76
N ASN A 537 -2.29 12.72 -63.69
CA ASN A 537 -2.71 11.98 -62.50
C ASN A 537 -3.29 10.63 -62.95
N PRO A 538 -2.56 9.49 -62.81
CA PRO A 538 -1.32 9.34 -62.04
C PRO A 538 -0.10 10.07 -62.61
N ALA A 539 0.73 10.62 -61.73
CA ALA A 539 2.00 11.27 -62.04
C ALA A 539 3.19 10.31 -61.88
N ARG A 540 4.32 10.61 -62.53
CA ARG A 540 5.60 9.89 -62.34
C ARG A 540 6.65 10.85 -61.82
N ASP A 541 7.23 11.65 -62.72
CA ASP A 541 8.36 12.52 -62.38
C ASP A 541 7.96 13.95 -62.01
N TYR A 542 6.80 14.42 -62.48
CA TYR A 542 6.33 15.78 -62.26
C TYR A 542 4.80 15.89 -62.35
N ILE A 543 4.27 16.98 -61.80
CA ILE A 543 2.91 17.47 -62.07
C ILE A 543 2.96 18.89 -62.61
N SER A 544 2.11 19.17 -63.58
CA SER A 544 1.73 20.49 -64.04
C SER A 544 0.50 20.93 -63.26
N VAL A 545 0.53 22.17 -62.78
CA VAL A 545 -0.55 22.82 -62.05
C VAL A 545 -0.90 24.09 -62.81
N GLU A 546 -2.13 24.16 -63.31
CA GLU A 546 -2.61 25.28 -64.11
C GLU A 546 -3.93 25.81 -63.57
N THR A 547 -4.06 27.13 -63.49
CA THR A 547 -5.27 27.81 -63.05
C THR A 547 -5.67 28.95 -63.96
N GLY A 548 -6.98 29.12 -64.17
CA GLY A 548 -7.56 30.28 -64.86
C GLY A 548 -7.61 31.56 -64.02
N LEU A 549 -7.26 31.49 -62.73
CA LEU A 549 -7.29 32.64 -61.82
C LEU A 549 -6.12 33.59 -62.05
N GLY A 550 -6.35 34.89 -61.88
CA GLY A 550 -5.29 35.91 -61.90
C GLY A 550 -4.62 36.06 -60.53
N GLY A 551 -3.44 36.68 -60.50
CA GLY A 551 -2.72 36.97 -59.26
C GLY A 551 -1.90 35.79 -58.72
N LYS A 552 -1.42 35.92 -57.48
CA LYS A 552 -0.56 34.92 -56.84
C LYS A 552 -1.38 33.74 -56.33
N SER A 553 -1.04 32.58 -56.84
CA SER A 553 -1.52 31.27 -56.43
C SER A 553 -0.45 30.54 -55.62
N ASN A 554 -0.86 29.64 -54.72
CA ASN A 554 0.04 28.75 -54.01
C ASN A 554 -0.54 27.33 -54.01
N ILE A 555 0.28 26.34 -54.35
CA ILE A 555 -0.07 24.94 -54.19
C ILE A 555 0.88 24.28 -53.19
N LYS A 556 0.29 23.52 -52.27
CA LYS A 556 0.98 22.68 -51.29
C LYS A 556 0.68 21.22 -51.55
N LEU A 557 1.68 20.35 -51.43
CA LEU A 557 1.51 18.90 -51.42
C LEU A 557 1.76 18.35 -50.03
N TYR A 558 0.98 17.34 -49.67
CA TYR A 558 1.01 16.66 -48.40
C TYR A 558 1.09 15.15 -48.62
N ASP A 559 1.75 14.44 -47.71
CA ASP A 559 1.67 12.98 -47.66
C ASP A 559 0.32 12.50 -47.09
N GLN A 560 0.10 11.19 -47.03
CA GLN A 560 -1.15 10.62 -46.51
C GLN A 560 -1.35 10.85 -45.00
N ALA A 561 -0.31 11.26 -44.27
CA ALA A 561 -0.38 11.64 -42.87
C ALA A 561 -0.61 13.16 -42.70
N GLY A 562 -0.82 13.90 -43.79
CA GLY A 562 -1.08 15.33 -43.76
C GLY A 562 0.15 16.21 -43.55
N ARG A 563 1.36 15.64 -43.63
CA ARG A 563 2.60 16.41 -43.48
C ARG A 563 2.91 17.16 -44.77
N GLU A 564 3.16 18.47 -44.66
CA GLU A 564 3.54 19.30 -45.81
C GLU A 564 4.88 18.85 -46.38
N MET A 565 4.88 18.46 -47.65
CA MET A 565 6.06 18.00 -48.36
C MET A 565 6.71 19.12 -49.17
N LEU A 566 5.88 19.96 -49.80
CA LEU A 566 6.34 21.13 -50.55
C LEU A 566 5.23 22.18 -50.67
N SER A 567 5.66 23.43 -50.88
CA SER A 567 4.81 24.57 -51.24
C SER A 567 5.42 25.29 -52.44
N ARG A 568 4.60 25.70 -53.39
CA ARG A 568 5.03 26.49 -54.54
C ARG A 568 4.05 27.60 -54.90
N ILE A 569 4.57 28.82 -54.94
CA ILE A 569 3.86 30.02 -55.39
C ILE A 569 4.05 30.19 -56.90
N PHE A 570 2.97 30.48 -57.62
CA PHE A 570 2.95 30.68 -59.06
C PHE A 570 1.80 31.62 -59.44
N GLU A 571 1.74 32.10 -60.69
CA GLU A 571 0.58 32.90 -61.13
C GLU A 571 -0.47 32.02 -61.80
N LYS A 572 -0.25 31.65 -63.07
CA LYS A 572 -1.18 30.81 -63.84
C LYS A 572 -0.76 29.36 -63.99
N HIS A 573 0.54 29.10 -64.12
CA HIS A 573 1.06 27.76 -64.35
C HIS A 573 2.37 27.51 -63.60
N THR A 574 2.56 26.28 -63.12
CA THR A 574 3.86 25.77 -62.66
C THR A 574 3.97 24.27 -62.89
N GLU A 575 5.19 23.80 -63.11
CA GLU A 575 5.55 22.39 -63.00
C GLU A 575 6.29 22.11 -61.69
N ILE A 576 5.94 21.00 -61.03
CA ILE A 576 6.52 20.57 -59.75
C ILE A 576 7.10 19.18 -59.96
N LYS A 577 8.41 19.06 -59.80
CA LYS A 577 9.10 17.77 -59.82
C LYS A 577 8.74 17.00 -58.54
N LEU A 578 8.33 15.75 -58.71
CA LEU A 578 7.92 14.86 -57.63
C LEU A 578 9.08 13.94 -57.25
N ASN A 579 9.81 14.30 -56.20
CA ASN A 579 10.86 13.44 -55.61
C ASN A 579 10.30 12.69 -54.39
N VAL A 580 9.23 11.92 -54.62
CA VAL A 580 8.47 11.25 -53.55
C VAL A 580 8.23 9.79 -53.95
N ALA A 581 8.03 8.91 -52.97
CA ALA A 581 7.79 7.49 -53.24
C ALA A 581 6.44 7.28 -53.95
N ALA A 582 6.27 6.17 -54.66
CA ALA A 582 4.98 5.79 -55.23
C ALA A 582 3.92 5.70 -54.12
N GLY A 583 2.76 6.30 -54.36
CA GLY A 583 1.71 6.44 -53.35
C GLY A 583 0.68 7.50 -53.68
N MET A 584 -0.29 7.68 -52.79
CA MET A 584 -1.30 8.74 -52.91
C MET A 584 -0.86 9.96 -52.08
N TYR A 585 -1.01 11.14 -52.67
CA TYR A 585 -0.69 12.42 -52.04
C TYR A 585 -1.89 13.35 -52.13
N LEU A 586 -1.95 14.31 -51.20
CA LEU A 586 -2.99 15.33 -51.17
C LEU A 586 -2.39 16.66 -51.62
N TYR A 587 -3.16 17.49 -52.31
CA TYR A 587 -2.77 18.87 -52.55
C TYR A 587 -3.82 19.85 -52.06
N ARG A 588 -3.34 21.05 -51.70
CA ARG A 588 -4.16 22.22 -51.36
C ARG A 588 -3.70 23.38 -52.22
N PHE A 589 -4.58 23.91 -53.05
CA PHE A 589 -4.38 25.09 -53.88
C PHE A 589 -5.11 26.28 -53.27
N THR A 590 -4.45 27.44 -53.21
CA THR A 590 -5.00 28.70 -52.70
C THR A 590 -4.70 29.85 -53.65
N ASN A 591 -5.65 30.75 -53.86
CA ASN A 591 -5.47 32.01 -54.58
C ASN A 591 -6.42 33.06 -53.98
N GLY A 592 -5.86 34.08 -53.31
CA GLY A 592 -6.65 35.01 -52.50
C GLY A 592 -7.44 34.28 -51.41
N GLY A 593 -8.75 34.48 -51.37
CA GLY A 593 -9.66 33.77 -50.46
C GLY A 593 -10.26 32.48 -51.04
N ARG A 594 -9.82 32.02 -52.21
CA ARG A 594 -10.32 30.81 -52.87
C ARG A 594 -9.40 29.63 -52.59
N GLU A 595 -10.00 28.44 -52.47
CA GLU A 595 -9.28 27.24 -52.14
C GLU A 595 -9.88 26.00 -52.83
N VAL A 596 -8.99 25.08 -53.25
CA VAL A 596 -9.34 23.78 -53.83
C VAL A 596 -8.41 22.73 -53.23
N SER A 597 -8.95 21.56 -52.89
CA SER A 597 -8.16 20.41 -52.44
C SER A 597 -8.39 19.19 -53.34
N GLY A 598 -7.40 18.33 -53.44
CA GLY A 598 -7.49 17.15 -54.30
C GLY A 598 -6.42 16.11 -54.03
N LYS A 599 -6.46 15.03 -54.81
CA LYS A 599 -5.56 13.89 -54.68
C LYS A 599 -4.73 13.70 -55.94
N ILE A 600 -3.49 13.26 -55.77
CA ILE A 600 -2.58 12.86 -56.85
C ILE A 600 -2.04 11.48 -56.54
N ALA A 601 -2.15 10.55 -57.47
CA ALA A 601 -1.46 9.27 -57.43
C ALA A 601 -0.06 9.45 -58.05
N VAL A 602 0.99 8.94 -57.42
CA VAL A 602 2.36 8.89 -57.95
C VAL A 602 2.76 7.43 -58.14
N GLN A 603 3.27 7.09 -59.32
CA GLN A 603 3.62 5.71 -59.73
C GLN A 603 5.12 5.52 -59.95
#